data_AF-A0A355H527-F1
#
_entry.id   AF-A0A355H527-F1
#
_cell.length_a   1.000
_cell.length_b   1.000
_cell.length_c   1.000
_cell.angle_alpha   90.00
_cell.angle_beta   90.00
_cell.angle_gamma   90.00
#
_symmetry.space_group_name_H-M   'P 1'
#
loop_
_entity.id
_entity.type
_entity.pdbx_description
1 polymer ?
#
loop_
_entity_poly.entity_id
_entity_poly.type
_entity_poly.pdbx_seq_one_letter_code
_entity_poly.pdbx_strand_id
1 'polypeptide(L)'
;MNEVRRKHRGKKRGKSKNKEFMDAALDAFIRDQSLQKWHEVDGLRAGAEIDTIQALKSSSEFLAKGPYREIWQRWWRQEVIDQKQGANEILFAQIENAVLGAVLEEREERKRYPDSLLEDSFEYKELIARQMEHLLFEAAGEIEEEI
;
A
#
# COMPACT_ATOMS: atom_id res chain seq x y z
N MET A 1 28.45 -54.13 8.75
CA MET A 1 28.04 -53.11 9.74
C MET A 1 28.42 -51.74 9.17
N ASN A 2 27.44 -50.95 8.71
CA ASN A 2 27.59 -49.52 8.40
C ASN A 2 26.19 -48.91 8.30
N GLU A 3 25.74 -48.29 9.40
CA GLU A 3 24.46 -47.61 9.50
C GLU A 3 24.51 -46.28 8.75
N VAL A 4 23.85 -46.21 7.59
CA VAL A 4 23.56 -44.93 6.95
C VAL A 4 22.37 -44.30 7.67
N ARG A 5 22.66 -43.57 8.76
CA ARG A 5 21.69 -42.66 9.39
C ARG A 5 21.35 -41.52 8.42
N ARG A 6 20.29 -41.70 7.63
CA ARG A 6 19.65 -40.60 6.90
C ARG A 6 19.02 -39.64 7.91
N LYS A 7 19.76 -38.58 8.26
CA LYS A 7 19.22 -37.39 8.92
C LYS A 7 18.16 -36.77 7.98
N HIS A 8 16.88 -36.99 8.29
CA HIS A 8 15.81 -36.15 7.76
C HIS A 8 16.03 -34.72 8.28
N ARG A 9 16.67 -33.86 7.47
CA ARG A 9 16.68 -32.41 7.68
C ARG A 9 15.27 -31.91 7.38
N GLY A 10 14.47 -31.66 8.42
CA GLY A 10 13.22 -30.91 8.29
C GLY A 10 13.50 -29.56 7.63
N LYS A 11 12.90 -29.31 6.46
CA LYS A 11 12.98 -28.02 5.76
C LYS A 11 12.31 -26.95 6.64
N LYS A 12 13.07 -25.93 7.06
CA LYS A 12 12.57 -24.66 7.63
C LYS A 12 11.76 -23.87 6.59
N ARG A 13 10.61 -24.40 6.14
CA ARG A 13 9.79 -23.85 5.04
C ARG A 13 8.76 -22.81 5.47
N GLY A 14 8.63 -22.54 6.78
CA GLY A 14 7.59 -21.63 7.31
C GLY A 14 7.99 -20.14 7.38
N LYS A 15 9.27 -19.81 7.58
CA LYS A 15 9.69 -18.41 7.80
C LYS A 15 9.72 -17.57 6.51
N SER A 16 9.99 -18.19 5.35
CA SER A 16 10.06 -17.45 4.08
C SER A 16 8.67 -17.05 3.57
N LYS A 17 7.70 -17.97 3.64
CA LYS A 17 6.33 -17.73 3.16
C LYS A 17 5.62 -16.58 3.87
N ASN A 18 5.77 -16.47 5.20
CA ASN A 18 5.19 -15.36 5.94
C ASN A 18 5.79 -14.02 5.52
N LYS A 19 7.11 -13.99 5.28
CA LYS A 19 7.76 -12.77 4.80
C LYS A 19 7.26 -12.38 3.40
N GLU A 20 7.19 -13.36 2.49
CA GLU A 20 6.66 -13.16 1.13
C GLU A 20 5.23 -12.62 1.15
N PHE A 21 4.38 -13.13 2.05
CA PHE A 21 3.03 -12.61 2.23
C PHE A 21 3.00 -11.17 2.76
N MET A 22 3.79 -10.86 3.80
CA MET A 22 3.85 -9.50 4.36
C MET A 22 4.38 -8.48 3.35
N ASP A 23 5.36 -8.89 2.54
CA ASP A 23 5.92 -8.05 1.48
C ASP A 23 4.85 -7.78 0.40
N ALA A 24 4.13 -8.81 -0.06
CA ALA A 24 3.04 -8.65 -1.03
C ALA A 24 1.87 -7.81 -0.48
N ALA A 25 1.53 -7.97 0.81
CA ALA A 25 0.49 -7.18 1.45
C ALA A 25 0.89 -5.69 1.56
N LEU A 26 2.16 -5.40 1.80
CA LEU A 26 2.69 -4.03 1.77
C LEU A 26 2.62 -3.43 0.35
N ASP A 27 2.98 -4.20 -0.68
CA ASP A 27 2.91 -3.75 -2.07
C ASP A 27 1.45 -3.45 -2.47
N ALA A 28 0.51 -4.32 -2.08
CA ALA A 28 -0.92 -4.10 -2.29
C ALA A 28 -1.42 -2.85 -1.55
N PHE A 29 -0.93 -2.61 -0.33
CA PHE A 29 -1.25 -1.40 0.43
C PHE A 29 -0.77 -0.13 -0.26
N ILE A 30 0.48 -0.11 -0.74
CA ILE A 30 1.01 1.03 -1.50
C ILE A 30 0.16 1.28 -2.74
N ARG A 31 -0.24 0.21 -3.45
CA ARG A 31 -1.08 0.33 -4.65
C ARG A 31 -2.47 0.87 -4.36
N ASP A 32 -3.14 0.36 -3.33
CA ASP A 32 -4.47 0.84 -2.90
C ASP A 32 -4.41 2.32 -2.51
N GLN A 33 -3.43 2.71 -1.70
CA GLN A 33 -3.23 4.11 -1.29
C GLN A 33 -2.95 5.03 -2.48
N SER A 34 -2.19 4.57 -3.47
CA SER A 34 -1.91 5.32 -4.70
C SER A 34 -3.17 5.50 -5.54
N LEU A 35 -4.00 4.47 -5.66
CA LEU A 35 -5.29 4.54 -6.36
C LEU A 35 -6.26 5.49 -5.66
N GLN A 36 -6.36 5.44 -4.33
CA GLN A 36 -7.19 6.38 -3.56
C GLN A 36 -6.78 7.84 -3.83
N LYS A 37 -5.47 8.12 -3.81
CA LYS A 37 -4.94 9.46 -4.13
C LYS A 37 -5.19 9.87 -5.57
N TRP A 38 -5.05 8.96 -6.53
CA TRP A 38 -5.39 9.22 -7.92
C TRP A 38 -6.86 9.60 -8.06
N HIS A 39 -7.78 8.83 -7.46
CA HIS A 39 -9.21 9.11 -7.52
C HIS A 39 -9.59 10.42 -6.83
N GLU A 40 -8.94 10.78 -5.73
CA GLU A 40 -9.13 12.07 -5.08
C GLU A 40 -8.74 13.23 -6.02
N VAL A 41 -7.56 13.15 -6.66
CA VAL A 41 -7.08 14.16 -7.60
C VAL A 41 -7.99 14.24 -8.83
N ASP A 42 -8.37 13.11 -9.39
CA ASP A 42 -9.25 13.05 -10.56
C ASP A 42 -10.65 13.58 -10.23
N GLY A 43 -11.19 13.23 -9.07
CA GLY A 43 -12.46 13.76 -8.55
C GLY A 43 -12.43 15.27 -8.34
N LEU A 44 -11.31 15.83 -7.85
CA LEU A 44 -11.13 17.28 -7.73
C LEU A 44 -11.10 17.97 -9.10
N ARG A 45 -10.41 17.38 -10.08
CA ARG A 45 -10.35 17.91 -11.46
C ARG A 45 -11.72 17.90 -12.12
N ALA A 46 -12.46 16.79 -11.99
CA ALA A 46 -13.77 16.62 -12.61
C ALA A 46 -14.86 17.44 -11.90
N GLY A 47 -14.83 17.52 -10.57
CA GLY A 47 -15.89 18.15 -9.77
C GLY A 47 -15.72 19.64 -9.54
N ALA A 48 -14.48 20.13 -9.43
CA ALA A 48 -14.19 21.55 -9.21
C ALA A 48 -13.67 22.28 -10.46
N GLU A 49 -13.53 21.56 -11.58
CA GLU A 49 -13.00 22.07 -12.87
C GLU A 49 -11.63 22.79 -12.73
N ILE A 50 -10.86 22.43 -11.69
CA ILE A 50 -9.55 23.01 -11.44
C ILE A 50 -8.46 22.30 -12.25
N ASP A 51 -7.38 23.03 -12.53
CA ASP A 51 -6.23 22.48 -13.21
C ASP A 51 -5.55 21.36 -12.38
N THR A 52 -4.76 20.52 -13.06
CA THR A 52 -4.09 19.38 -12.41
C THR A 52 -3.18 19.82 -11.26
N ILE A 53 -2.44 20.92 -11.38
CA ILE A 53 -1.55 21.42 -10.32
C ILE A 53 -2.35 21.81 -9.08
N GLN A 54 -3.48 22.50 -9.26
CA GLN A 54 -4.37 22.90 -8.19
C GLN A 54 -4.97 21.69 -7.49
N ALA A 55 -5.44 20.68 -8.25
CA ALA A 55 -5.95 19.44 -7.66
C ALA A 55 -4.89 18.70 -6.81
N LEU A 56 -3.65 18.62 -7.30
CA LEU A 56 -2.55 18.01 -6.56
C LEU A 56 -2.18 18.78 -5.30
N LYS A 57 -2.24 20.11 -5.32
CA LYS A 57 -2.01 20.94 -4.12
C LYS A 57 -3.14 20.77 -3.11
N SER A 58 -4.39 20.78 -3.57
CA SER A 58 -5.57 20.58 -2.73
C SER A 58 -5.61 19.20 -2.09
N SER A 59 -5.07 18.18 -2.76
CA SER A 59 -4.98 16.81 -2.21
C SER A 59 -3.77 16.59 -1.29
N SER A 60 -2.99 17.62 -0.96
CA SER A 60 -1.78 17.47 -0.14
C SER A 60 -2.03 17.45 1.38
N GLU A 61 -3.28 17.32 1.82
CA GLU A 61 -3.59 17.45 3.24
C GLU A 61 -3.29 16.20 4.07
N PHE A 62 -3.54 14.98 3.60
CA PHE A 62 -3.23 13.73 4.33
C PHE A 62 -3.70 13.68 5.81
N LEU A 63 -4.89 14.22 6.11
CA LEU A 63 -5.42 14.27 7.49
C LEU A 63 -5.55 12.89 8.15
N ALA A 64 -5.92 11.87 7.37
CA ALA A 64 -6.07 10.49 7.84
C ALA A 64 -4.77 9.89 8.40
N LYS A 65 -3.60 10.43 8.04
CA LYS A 65 -2.28 9.93 8.48
C LYS A 65 -1.89 10.41 9.87
N GLY A 66 -2.66 11.31 10.47
CA GLY A 66 -2.48 11.78 11.85
C GLY A 66 -1.05 12.28 12.12
N PRO A 67 -0.30 11.70 13.07
CA PRO A 67 1.03 12.17 13.43
C PRO A 67 2.07 12.00 12.31
N TYR A 68 1.81 11.14 11.32
CA TYR A 68 2.73 10.90 10.20
C TYR A 68 2.47 11.81 9.00
N ARG A 69 1.50 12.71 9.09
CA ARG A 69 1.09 13.65 8.03
C ARG A 69 2.27 14.36 7.36
N GLU A 70 3.23 14.84 8.14
CA GLU A 70 4.38 15.60 7.62
C GLU A 70 5.25 14.76 6.67
N ILE A 71 5.42 13.47 6.94
CA ILE A 71 6.15 12.53 6.07
C ILE A 71 5.46 12.48 4.70
N TRP A 72 4.15 12.24 4.70
CA TRP A 72 3.34 12.14 3.48
C TRP A 72 3.33 13.45 2.67
N GLN A 73 3.16 14.57 3.35
CA GLN A 73 3.17 15.89 2.73
C GLN A 73 4.50 16.20 2.04
N ARG A 74 5.62 15.83 2.67
CA ARG A 74 6.95 16.06 2.11
C ARG A 74 7.17 15.21 0.87
N TRP A 75 6.86 13.92 0.92
CA TRP A 75 6.97 13.02 -0.25
C TRP A 75 6.07 13.48 -1.39
N TRP A 76 4.82 13.84 -1.10
CA TRP A 76 3.89 14.36 -2.09
C TRP A 76 4.41 15.62 -2.77
N ARG A 77 4.95 16.55 -1.99
CA ARG A 77 5.53 17.77 -2.56
C ARG A 77 6.69 17.46 -3.51
N GLN A 78 7.63 16.62 -3.06
CA GLN A 78 8.86 16.31 -3.80
C GLN A 78 8.60 15.52 -5.09
N GLU A 79 7.73 14.51 -5.02
CA GLU A 79 7.51 13.57 -6.12
C GLU A 79 6.36 13.98 -7.04
N VAL A 80 5.43 14.84 -6.60
CA VAL A 80 4.21 15.14 -7.35
C VAL A 80 4.05 16.64 -7.66
N ILE A 81 4.27 17.52 -6.68
CA ILE A 81 4.04 18.97 -6.87
C ILE A 81 5.22 19.66 -7.55
N ASP A 82 6.44 19.37 -7.09
CA ASP A 82 7.66 20.05 -7.54
C ASP A 82 8.20 19.47 -8.87
N GLN A 83 7.65 18.34 -9.32
CA GLN A 83 8.02 17.74 -10.60
C GLN A 83 7.44 18.55 -11.78
N LYS A 84 8.21 18.66 -12.86
CA LYS A 84 7.69 19.24 -14.12
C LYS A 84 6.62 18.32 -14.68
N GLN A 85 5.38 18.79 -14.73
CA GLN A 85 4.26 17.98 -15.22
C GLN A 85 4.46 17.58 -16.69
N GLY A 86 4.46 16.28 -16.94
CA GLY A 86 4.35 15.66 -18.26
C GLY A 86 3.03 14.90 -18.39
N ALA A 87 2.86 14.13 -19.47
CA ALA A 87 1.62 13.39 -19.79
C ALA A 87 1.00 12.61 -18.61
N ASN A 88 -0.32 12.36 -18.65
CA ASN A 88 -1.09 11.68 -17.59
C ASN A 88 -0.48 10.34 -17.13
N GLU A 89 0.15 9.56 -18.03
CA GLU A 89 0.82 8.30 -17.66
C GLU A 89 1.97 8.50 -16.66
N ILE A 90 2.61 9.67 -16.66
CA ILE A 90 3.69 10.01 -15.74
C ILE A 90 3.13 10.39 -14.36
N LEU A 91 1.94 11.00 -14.31
CA LEU A 91 1.36 11.49 -13.07
C LEU A 91 1.03 10.35 -12.10
N PHE A 92 0.46 9.26 -12.58
CA PHE A 92 0.15 8.14 -11.70
C PHE A 92 1.43 7.50 -11.13
N ALA A 93 2.49 7.37 -11.94
CA ALA A 93 3.79 6.88 -11.47
C ALA A 93 4.42 7.82 -10.42
N GLN A 94 4.26 9.14 -10.57
CA GLN A 94 4.68 10.12 -9.56
C GLN A 94 3.93 9.95 -8.23
N ILE A 95 2.62 9.72 -8.31
CA ILE A 95 1.79 9.42 -7.13
C ILE A 95 2.26 8.12 -6.46
N GLU A 96 2.50 7.06 -7.22
CA GLU A 96 3.00 5.79 -6.67
C GLU A 96 4.34 5.97 -5.96
N ASN A 97 5.28 6.72 -6.55
CA ASN A 97 6.57 6.99 -5.92
C ASN A 97 6.43 7.79 -4.62
N ALA A 98 5.56 8.80 -4.61
CA ALA A 98 5.28 9.59 -3.40
C ALA A 98 4.71 8.71 -2.28
N VAL A 99 3.74 7.86 -2.60
CA VAL A 99 3.09 6.97 -1.63
C VAL A 99 4.07 5.90 -1.16
N LEU A 100 4.83 5.28 -2.05
CA LEU A 100 5.88 4.31 -1.71
C LEU A 100 6.86 4.91 -0.70
N GLY A 101 7.41 6.09 -1.00
CA GLY A 101 8.35 6.77 -0.12
C GLY A 101 7.75 7.08 1.26
N ALA A 102 6.53 7.62 1.27
CA ALA A 102 5.82 7.95 2.50
C ALA A 102 5.53 6.72 3.37
N VAL A 103 5.03 5.63 2.77
CA VAL A 103 4.70 4.37 3.45
C VAL A 103 5.95 3.75 4.06
N LEU A 104 7.06 3.67 3.31
CA LEU A 104 8.30 3.06 3.80
C LEU A 104 8.90 3.87 4.95
N GLU A 105 8.88 5.20 4.87
CA GLU A 105 9.40 6.06 5.92
C GLU A 105 8.50 6.05 7.15
N GLU A 106 7.17 6.14 6.99
CA GLU A 106 6.22 6.00 8.09
C GLU A 106 6.40 4.65 8.79
N ARG A 107 6.54 3.56 8.03
CA ARG A 107 6.76 2.22 8.58
C ARG A 107 8.06 2.16 9.40
N GLU A 108 9.11 2.85 8.98
CA GLU A 108 10.37 2.91 9.73
C GLU A 108 10.24 3.78 10.99
N GLU A 109 9.54 4.90 10.92
CA GLU A 109 9.28 5.76 12.08
C GLU A 109 8.45 5.03 13.13
N ARG A 110 7.41 4.32 12.70
CA ARG A 110 6.52 3.51 13.55
C ARG A 110 7.26 2.43 14.34
N LYS A 111 8.31 1.82 13.78
CA LYS A 111 9.12 0.81 14.49
C LYS A 111 9.81 1.36 15.75
N ARG A 112 9.94 2.68 15.88
CA ARG A 112 10.53 3.32 17.07
C ARG A 112 9.61 3.32 18.28
N TYR A 113 8.31 3.10 18.07
CA TYR A 113 7.30 3.13 19.12
C TYR A 113 6.66 1.74 19.29
N PRO A 114 6.57 1.21 20.52
CA PRO A 114 5.82 -0.01 20.79
C PRO A 114 4.37 0.10 20.32
N ASP A 115 3.81 -0.98 19.79
CA ASP A 115 2.40 -1.10 19.39
C ASP A 115 1.93 -0.06 18.34
N SER A 116 2.85 0.49 17.55
CA SER A 116 2.53 1.50 16.53
C SER A 116 2.77 1.02 15.08
N LEU A 117 2.92 -0.29 14.86
CA LEU A 117 3.22 -0.84 13.54
C LEU A 117 2.26 -0.34 12.46
N LEU A 118 2.75 -0.18 11.24
CA LEU A 118 1.91 0.27 10.12
C LEU A 118 0.81 -0.76 9.84
N GLU A 119 1.16 -2.03 9.95
CA GLU A 119 0.28 -3.17 9.78
C GLU A 119 -0.84 -3.21 10.84
N ASP A 120 -0.68 -2.47 11.94
CA ASP A 120 -1.72 -2.31 12.96
C ASP A 120 -2.66 -1.13 12.72
N SER A 121 -2.37 -0.27 11.73
CA SER A 121 -3.21 0.87 11.38
C SER A 121 -4.59 0.44 10.87
N PHE A 122 -5.58 1.32 11.07
CA PHE A 122 -6.95 1.08 10.60
C PHE A 122 -6.99 0.86 9.09
N GLU A 123 -6.34 1.73 8.31
CA GLU A 123 -6.34 1.67 6.83
C GLU A 123 -5.72 0.36 6.32
N TYR A 124 -4.64 -0.11 6.93
CA TYR A 124 -4.00 -1.37 6.53
C TYR A 124 -4.91 -2.57 6.85
N LYS A 125 -5.52 -2.61 8.03
CA LYS A 125 -6.45 -3.68 8.43
C LYS A 125 -7.71 -3.71 7.57
N GLU A 126 -8.25 -2.54 7.23
CA GLU A 126 -9.40 -2.41 6.35
C GLU A 126 -9.10 -2.94 4.94
N LEU A 127 -7.92 -2.64 4.39
CA LEU A 127 -7.50 -3.23 3.11
C LEU A 127 -7.46 -4.77 3.18
N ILE A 128 -6.82 -5.32 4.20
CA ILE A 128 -6.72 -6.78 4.35
C ILE A 128 -8.10 -7.40 4.51
N ALA A 129 -8.99 -6.78 5.29
CA ALA A 129 -10.36 -7.24 5.45
C ALA A 129 -11.13 -7.27 4.12
N ARG A 130 -11.07 -6.19 3.33
CA ARG A 130 -11.72 -6.10 2.00
C ARG A 130 -11.17 -7.16 1.04
N GLN A 131 -9.85 -7.37 1.02
CA GLN A 131 -9.24 -8.36 0.13
C GLN A 131 -9.60 -9.80 0.54
N MET A 132 -9.69 -10.06 1.86
CA MET A 132 -10.13 -11.36 2.38
C MET A 132 -11.60 -11.63 2.05
N GLU A 133 -12.47 -10.63 2.17
CA GLU A 133 -13.87 -10.74 1.78
C GLU A 133 -14.02 -11.07 0.30
N HIS A 134 -13.26 -10.39 -0.57
CA HIS A 134 -13.25 -10.67 -2.00
C HIS A 134 -12.83 -12.12 -2.31
N LEU A 135 -11.74 -12.60 -1.70
CA LEU A 135 -11.25 -13.96 -1.90
C LEU A 135 -12.24 -15.02 -1.41
N LEU A 136 -12.92 -14.76 -0.28
CA LEU A 136 -13.95 -15.65 0.24
C LEU A 136 -15.18 -15.69 -0.67
N PHE A 137 -15.55 -14.55 -1.26
CA PHE A 137 -16.65 -14.46 -2.21
C PHE A 137 -16.33 -15.22 -3.50
N GLU A 138 -15.13 -15.03 -4.07
CA GLU A 138 -14.67 -15.77 -5.25
C GLU A 138 -14.65 -17.28 -5.01
N ALA A 139 -14.09 -17.71 -3.87
CA ALA A 139 -14.05 -19.13 -3.51
C ALA A 139 -15.45 -19.73 -3.28
N ALA A 140 -16.43 -18.93 -2.85
CA ALA A 140 -17.81 -19.36 -2.72
C ALA A 140 -18.53 -19.44 -4.08
N GLY A 141 -18.23 -18.51 -5.01
CA GLY A 141 -18.76 -18.53 -6.37
C GLY A 141 -18.26 -19.72 -7.19
N GLU A 142 -16.99 -20.12 -7.03
CA GLU A 142 -16.45 -21.34 -7.64
C GLU A 142 -17.16 -22.62 -7.17
N ILE A 143 -17.75 -22.62 -5.97
CA ILE A 143 -18.48 -23.77 -5.41
C ILE A 143 -19.92 -23.86 -5.96
N GLU A 144 -20.54 -22.73 -6.34
CA GLU A 144 -21.91 -22.69 -6.87
C GLU A 144 -22.01 -23.04 -8.37
N GLU A 145 -20.94 -22.90 -9.16
CA GLU A 145 -20.94 -23.24 -10.60
C GLU A 145 -20.74 -24.74 -10.91
N GLU A 146 -20.50 -25.60 -9.90
CA GLU A 146 -20.27 -27.05 -10.05
C GLU A 146 -21.47 -27.95 -9.69
N ILE A 147 -22.69 -27.40 -9.46
CA ILE A 147 -23.89 -28.19 -9.07
C ILE A 147 -24.92 -28.31 -10.20
#